data_AF-A0A9E4DFL8-F1
#
_entry.id   AF-A0A9E4DFL8-F1
#
_cell.length_a   1.000
_cell.length_b   1.000
_cell.length_c   1.000
_cell.angle_alpha   90.00
_cell.angle_beta   90.00
_cell.angle_gamma   90.00
#
_symmetry.space_group_name_H-M   'P 1'
#
loop_
_entity.id
_entity.type
_entity.pdbx_description
1 polymer ?
#
loop_
_entity_poly.entity_id
_entity_poly.type
_entity_poly.pdbx_seq_one_letter_code
_entity_poly.pdbx_strand_id
1 'polypeptide(L)'
;MTADGQEALGIRVFDLVSVTDDVAEAYPDLVVKFLEVTDRAARCLKEHPDEARPIIAKASGMEPEASNEVLALFEFPTREERRSKDWLGGGVQAFTKEVADFFVQQGQMPEALDDYPAAFDASFYERAKE
;
A
#
# COMPACT_ATOMS: atom_id res chain seq x y z
N MET A 1 17.88 4.30 2.42
CA MET A 1 17.73 2.88 2.79
C MET A 1 16.61 2.31 1.95
N THR A 2 16.74 1.09 1.46
CA THR A 2 15.66 0.40 0.71
C THR A 2 14.46 0.14 1.62
N ALA A 3 13.30 -0.19 1.05
CA ALA A 3 12.11 -0.56 1.83
C ALA A 3 12.40 -1.75 2.77
N ASP A 4 12.97 -2.85 2.26
CA ASP A 4 13.47 -3.98 3.06
C ASP A 4 14.32 -3.56 4.27
N GLY A 5 15.24 -2.61 4.06
CA GLY A 5 16.16 -2.15 5.10
C GLY A 5 15.46 -1.33 6.18
N GLN A 6 14.41 -0.59 5.84
CA GLN A 6 13.61 0.16 6.79
C GLN A 6 12.70 -0.77 7.58
N GLU A 7 12.06 -1.74 6.91
CA GLU A 7 11.21 -2.74 7.54
C GLU A 7 11.98 -3.56 8.59
N ALA A 8 13.23 -3.97 8.29
CA ALA A 8 14.09 -4.67 9.24
C ALA A 8 14.43 -3.87 10.51
N LEU A 9 14.31 -2.54 10.46
CA LEU A 9 14.48 -1.65 11.62
C LEU A 9 13.15 -1.30 12.31
N GLY A 10 12.04 -1.90 11.89
CA GLY A 10 10.69 -1.57 12.38
C GLY A 10 10.17 -0.23 11.86
N ILE A 11 10.86 0.38 10.89
CA ILE A 11 10.40 1.60 10.21
C ILE A 11 9.56 1.15 9.03
N ARG A 12 8.24 1.18 9.17
CA ARG A 12 7.32 0.89 8.07
C ARG A 12 6.72 2.21 7.57
N VAL A 13 6.96 2.51 6.30
CA VAL A 13 6.23 3.56 5.58
C VAL A 13 5.67 2.88 4.34
N PHE A 14 4.36 2.92 4.21
CA PHE A 14 3.66 2.28 3.11
C PHE A 14 2.57 3.19 2.56
N ASP A 15 2.33 3.07 1.26
CA ASP A 15 1.22 3.71 0.59
C ASP A 15 -0.01 2.77 0.63
N LEU A 16 -1.18 3.37 0.83
CA LEU A 16 -2.45 2.65 0.92
C LEU A 16 -3.38 3.07 -0.21
N VAL A 17 -4.25 2.15 -0.62
CA VAL A 17 -5.46 2.49 -1.38
C VAL A 17 -6.59 2.61 -0.38
N SER A 18 -7.21 3.79 -0.31
CA SER A 18 -8.40 4.04 0.51
C SER A 18 -9.62 4.31 -0.37
N VAL A 19 -10.77 3.90 0.12
CA VAL A 19 -12.09 4.14 -0.48
C VAL A 19 -13.05 4.44 0.66
N THR A 20 -14.04 5.28 0.39
CA THR A 20 -15.11 5.55 1.35
C THR A 20 -16.13 4.40 1.38
N ASP A 21 -16.73 4.16 2.53
CA ASP A 21 -17.69 3.06 2.72
C ASP A 21 -18.85 3.12 1.71
N ASP A 22 -19.36 4.33 1.43
CA ASP A 22 -20.45 4.54 0.47
C ASP A 22 -20.10 4.06 -0.95
N VAL A 23 -18.87 4.30 -1.40
CA VAL A 23 -18.37 3.84 -2.71
C VAL A 23 -18.09 2.34 -2.69
N ALA A 24 -17.50 1.83 -1.60
CA ALA A 24 -17.18 0.42 -1.47
C ALA A 24 -18.44 -0.46 -1.45
N GLU A 25 -19.49 0.00 -0.78
CA GLU A 25 -20.79 -0.67 -0.71
C GLU A 25 -21.58 -0.56 -2.01
N ALA A 26 -21.60 0.62 -2.64
CA ALA A 26 -22.36 0.85 -3.86
C ALA A 26 -21.71 0.21 -5.10
N TYR A 27 -20.38 0.17 -5.15
CA TYR A 27 -19.61 -0.29 -6.31
C TYR A 27 -18.53 -1.32 -5.96
N PRO A 28 -18.88 -2.43 -5.30
CA PRO A 28 -17.90 -3.39 -4.82
C PRO A 28 -17.08 -4.04 -5.94
N ASP A 29 -17.71 -4.30 -7.09
CA ASP A 29 -17.01 -4.87 -8.26
C ASP A 29 -16.03 -3.89 -8.90
N LEU A 30 -16.31 -2.58 -8.82
CA LEU A 30 -15.39 -1.54 -9.29
C LEU A 30 -14.14 -1.49 -8.41
N VAL A 31 -14.31 -1.56 -7.08
CA VAL A 31 -13.19 -1.62 -6.13
C VAL A 31 -12.34 -2.86 -6.42
N VAL A 32 -12.96 -4.04 -6.53
CA VAL A 32 -12.23 -5.27 -6.90
C VAL A 32 -11.48 -5.08 -8.21
N LYS A 33 -12.13 -4.51 -9.24
CA LYS A 33 -11.48 -4.32 -10.54
C LYS A 33 -10.29 -3.36 -10.48
N PHE A 34 -10.37 -2.32 -9.66
CA PHE A 34 -9.28 -1.39 -9.43
C PHE A 34 -8.06 -2.08 -8.82
N LEU A 35 -8.28 -2.94 -7.82
CA LEU A 35 -7.21 -3.72 -7.20
C LEU A 35 -6.54 -4.66 -8.23
N GLU A 36 -7.32 -5.39 -9.05
CA GLU A 36 -6.79 -6.26 -10.10
C GLU A 36 -5.93 -5.51 -11.14
N VAL A 37 -6.34 -4.30 -11.53
CA VAL A 37 -5.58 -3.48 -12.48
C VAL A 37 -4.26 -3.01 -11.84
N THR A 38 -4.30 -2.62 -10.58
CA THR A 38 -3.12 -2.17 -9.83
C THR A 38 -2.11 -3.30 -9.63
N ASP A 39 -2.59 -4.50 -9.26
CA ASP A 39 -1.75 -5.70 -9.10
C ASP A 39 -1.05 -6.07 -10.42
N ARG A 40 -1.79 -6.00 -11.53
CA ARG A 40 -1.23 -6.24 -12.87
C ARG A 40 -0.23 -5.16 -13.30
N ALA A 41 -0.43 -3.90 -12.91
CA ALA A 41 0.53 -2.83 -13.17
C ALA A 41 1.84 -3.06 -12.39
N ALA A 42 1.74 -3.43 -11.11
CA ALA A 42 2.92 -3.80 -10.30
C ALA A 42 3.67 -5.00 -10.91
N ARG A 43 2.93 -6.02 -11.39
CA ARG A 43 3.49 -7.17 -12.11
C ARG A 43 4.19 -6.74 -13.40
N CYS A 44 3.55 -5.88 -14.19
CA CYS A 44 4.13 -5.33 -15.42
C CYS A 44 5.45 -4.58 -15.16
N LEU A 45 5.53 -3.79 -14.08
CA LEU A 45 6.79 -3.14 -13.70
C LEU A 45 7.90 -4.17 -13.41
N LYS A 46 7.56 -5.28 -12.75
CA LYS A 46 8.52 -6.33 -12.43
C LYS A 46 8.95 -7.15 -13.66
N GLU A 47 8.00 -7.52 -14.52
CA GLU A 47 8.22 -8.41 -15.67
C GLU A 47 8.71 -7.66 -16.92
N HIS A 48 8.29 -6.41 -17.10
CA HIS A 48 8.58 -5.56 -18.26
C HIS A 48 9.07 -4.16 -17.83
N PRO A 49 10.16 -4.07 -17.04
CA PRO A 49 10.61 -2.80 -16.47
C PRO A 49 10.97 -1.75 -17.53
N ASP A 50 11.52 -2.16 -18.67
CA ASP A 50 11.92 -1.23 -19.75
C ASP A 50 10.70 -0.58 -20.43
N GLU A 51 9.55 -1.26 -20.43
CA GLU A 51 8.29 -0.70 -20.95
C GLU A 51 7.59 0.16 -19.88
N ALA A 52 7.61 -0.27 -18.61
CA ALA A 52 6.90 0.39 -17.53
C ALA A 52 7.59 1.68 -17.04
N ARG A 53 8.92 1.68 -16.89
CA ARG A 53 9.69 2.80 -16.31
C ARG A 53 9.51 4.12 -17.06
N PRO A 54 9.54 4.18 -18.41
CA PRO A 54 9.28 5.43 -19.13
C PRO A 54 7.88 5.99 -18.90
N ILE A 55 6.88 5.12 -18.74
CA ILE A 55 5.50 5.52 -18.44
C ILE A 55 5.43 6.14 -17.05
N ILE A 56 6.07 5.50 -16.06
CA ILE A 56 6.12 5.98 -14.68
C ILE A 56 6.83 7.34 -14.60
N ALA A 57 8.00 7.49 -15.23
CA ALA A 57 8.75 8.76 -15.25
C ALA A 57 7.92 9.89 -15.85
N LYS A 58 7.21 9.62 -16.95
CA LYS A 58 6.30 10.60 -17.56
C LYS A 58 5.13 10.94 -16.64
N ALA A 59 4.52 9.95 -15.99
CA ALA A 59 3.37 10.14 -15.12
C ALA A 59 3.73 10.90 -13.83
N SER A 60 4.95 10.68 -13.29
CA SER A 60 5.46 11.40 -12.13
C SER A 60 6.03 12.79 -12.47
N GLY A 61 6.18 13.11 -13.75
CA GLY A 61 6.78 14.37 -14.20
C GLY A 61 8.29 14.45 -13.91
N MET A 62 8.96 13.30 -13.79
CA MET A 62 10.38 13.19 -13.47
C MET A 62 11.22 12.84 -14.69
N GLU A 63 12.48 13.24 -14.66
CA GLU A 63 13.47 12.73 -15.61
C GLU A 63 13.68 11.21 -15.41
N PRO A 64 13.89 10.42 -16.49
CA PRO A 64 13.91 8.96 -16.41
C PRO A 64 14.90 8.38 -15.40
N GLU A 65 16.11 8.93 -15.32
CA GLU A 65 17.15 8.44 -14.41
C GLU A 65 16.76 8.67 -12.95
N ALA A 66 16.37 9.90 -12.59
CA ALA A 66 15.90 10.24 -11.25
C ALA A 66 14.64 9.46 -10.86
N SER A 67 13.72 9.23 -11.80
CA SER A 67 12.54 8.40 -11.56
C SER A 67 12.92 6.97 -11.22
N ASN A 68 13.91 6.40 -11.89
CA ASN A 68 14.35 5.02 -11.64
C ASN A 68 15.08 4.89 -10.31
N GLU A 69 15.87 5.90 -9.91
CA GLU A 69 16.50 5.94 -8.58
C GLU A 69 15.46 5.95 -7.47
N VAL A 70 14.42 6.78 -7.59
CA VAL A 70 13.31 6.81 -6.62
C VAL A 70 12.56 5.48 -6.64
N LEU A 71 12.21 4.96 -7.83
CA LEU A 71 11.46 3.72 -7.96
C LEU A 71 12.20 2.51 -7.36
N ALA A 72 13.54 2.52 -7.37
CA ALA A 72 14.36 1.49 -6.74
C ALA A 72 14.29 1.48 -5.20
N LEU A 73 13.72 2.53 -4.58
CA LEU A 73 13.45 2.57 -3.15
C LEU A 73 12.11 1.93 -2.77
N PHE A 74 11.24 1.67 -3.76
CA PHE A 74 9.93 1.08 -3.56
C PHE A 74 9.95 -0.42 -3.76
N GLU A 75 9.14 -1.08 -2.95
CA GLU A 75 8.73 -2.47 -3.17
C GLU A 75 7.22 -2.51 -3.36
N PHE A 76 6.78 -3.33 -4.31
CA PHE A 76 5.37 -3.54 -4.59
C PHE A 76 5.05 -4.99 -4.23
N PRO A 77 4.42 -5.23 -3.06
CA PRO A 77 4.08 -6.57 -2.63
C PRO A 77 3.22 -7.28 -3.67
N THR A 78 3.33 -8.59 -3.74
CA THR A 78 2.39 -9.44 -4.46
C THR A 78 1.05 -9.47 -3.72
N ARG A 79 0.01 -9.92 -4.41
CA ARG A 79 -1.31 -10.07 -3.81
C ARG A 79 -1.31 -11.02 -2.60
N GLU A 80 -0.52 -12.09 -2.66
CA GLU A 80 -0.39 -13.03 -1.54
C GLU A 80 0.28 -12.37 -0.34
N GLU A 81 1.36 -11.62 -0.56
CA GLU A 81 2.04 -10.85 0.47
C GLU A 81 1.10 -9.80 1.09
N ARG A 82 0.34 -9.04 0.28
CA ARG A 82 -0.64 -8.06 0.80
C ARG A 82 -1.67 -8.66 1.74
N ARG A 83 -2.02 -9.94 1.58
CA ARG A 83 -2.98 -10.67 2.43
C ARG A 83 -2.32 -11.35 3.63
N SER A 84 -0.99 -11.33 3.73
CA SER A 84 -0.26 -11.95 4.83
C SER A 84 -0.55 -11.24 6.16
N LYS A 85 -0.14 -11.89 7.26
CA LYS A 85 -0.21 -11.30 8.61
C LYS A 85 0.60 -10.02 8.74
N ASP A 86 1.64 -9.85 7.94
CA ASP A 86 2.51 -8.67 7.99
C ASP A 86 1.82 -7.44 7.37
N TRP A 87 0.81 -7.68 6.52
CA TRP A 87 0.02 -6.66 5.82
C TRP A 87 -1.44 -6.66 6.28
N LEU A 88 -2.42 -6.86 5.38
CA LEU A 88 -3.86 -6.73 5.69
C LEU A 88 -4.37 -7.79 6.67
N GLY A 89 -3.61 -8.87 6.90
CA GLY A 89 -3.92 -9.91 7.88
C GLY A 89 -3.68 -9.50 9.35
N GLY A 90 -3.31 -8.25 9.64
CA GLY A 90 -3.21 -7.71 11.00
C GLY A 90 -2.05 -6.73 11.21
N GLY A 91 -1.00 -6.82 10.41
CA GLY A 91 0.22 -6.03 10.56
C GLY A 91 0.01 -4.55 10.31
N VAL A 92 -0.79 -4.18 9.30
CA VAL A 92 -1.11 -2.76 9.05
C VAL A 92 -1.96 -2.17 10.18
N GLN A 93 -2.90 -2.95 10.72
CA GLN A 93 -3.75 -2.55 11.84
C GLN A 93 -2.90 -2.29 13.10
N ALA A 94 -1.99 -3.21 13.42
CA ALA A 94 -1.07 -3.08 14.55
C ALA A 94 -0.15 -1.86 14.38
N PHE A 95 0.45 -1.70 13.20
CA PHE A 95 1.32 -0.55 12.93
C PHE A 95 0.56 0.78 12.99
N THR A 96 -0.69 0.83 12.50
CA THR A 96 -1.54 2.02 12.61
C THR A 96 -1.78 2.39 14.07
N LYS A 97 -1.99 1.41 14.95
CA LYS A 97 -2.10 1.63 16.39
C LYS A 97 -0.82 2.21 16.98
N GLU A 98 0.34 1.66 16.64
CA GLU A 98 1.64 2.16 17.11
C GLU A 98 1.86 3.63 16.71
N VAL A 99 1.55 3.99 15.46
CA VAL A 99 1.67 5.37 14.96
C VAL A 99 0.67 6.30 15.67
N ALA A 100 -0.57 5.85 15.85
CA ALA A 100 -1.59 6.60 16.57
C ALA A 100 -1.19 6.89 18.02
N ASP A 101 -0.70 5.88 18.73
CA ASP A 101 -0.21 6.02 20.10
C ASP A 101 0.99 6.96 20.18
N PHE A 102 1.91 6.86 19.22
CA PHE A 102 3.02 7.80 19.10
C PHE A 102 2.53 9.23 18.92
N PHE A 103 1.52 9.48 18.07
CA PHE A 103 0.96 10.82 17.87
C PHE A 103 0.25 11.37 19.10
N VAL A 104 -0.39 10.51 19.90
CA VAL A 104 -0.92 10.91 21.22
C VAL A 104 0.20 11.33 22.16
N GLN A 105 1.28 10.54 22.23
CA GLN A 105 2.44 10.87 23.07
C GLN A 105 3.12 12.18 22.66
N GLN A 106 3.15 12.50 21.36
CA GLN A 106 3.67 13.77 20.84
C GLN A 106 2.68 14.95 20.97
N GLY A 107 1.48 14.72 21.53
CA GLY A 107 0.45 15.74 21.66
C GLY A 107 -0.13 16.22 20.31
N GLN A 108 0.08 15.47 19.23
CA GLN A 108 -0.47 15.76 17.90
C GLN A 108 -1.91 15.25 17.74
N MET A 109 -2.32 14.33 18.61
CA MET A 109 -3.67 13.75 18.63
C MET A 109 -4.16 13.64 20.09
N PRO A 110 -5.43 13.93 20.39
CA PRO A 110 -5.94 13.86 21.76
C PRO A 110 -6.03 12.43 22.30
N GLU A 111 -6.42 11.47 21.46
CA GLU A 111 -6.61 10.06 21.84
C GLU A 111 -6.51 9.16 20.59
N ALA A 112 -6.05 7.93 20.77
CA ALA A 112 -6.03 6.89 19.76
C ALA A 112 -7.14 5.87 20.06
N LEU A 113 -7.70 5.24 19.01
CA LEU A 113 -8.62 4.12 19.20
C LEU A 113 -7.91 2.94 19.90
N ASP A 114 -8.69 2.06 20.53
CA ASP A 114 -8.20 0.82 21.13
C ASP A 114 -7.56 -0.09 20.07
N ASP A 115 -8.20 -0.19 18.89
CA ASP A 115 -7.73 -0.90 17.71
C ASP A 115 -8.24 -0.25 16.40
N TYR A 116 -7.76 -0.74 15.25
CA TYR A 116 -8.08 -0.23 13.91
C TYR A 116 -8.61 -1.27 12.90
N PRO A 117 -9.21 -2.42 13.27
CA PRO A 117 -9.64 -3.42 12.28
C PRO A 117 -10.72 -2.87 11.34
N ALA A 118 -11.58 -1.96 11.81
CA ALA A 118 -12.63 -1.35 11.00
C ALA A 118 -12.09 -0.45 9.87
N ALA A 119 -10.85 0.02 9.97
CA ALA A 119 -10.25 0.89 8.96
C ALA A 119 -9.64 0.11 7.77
N PHE A 120 -9.54 -1.22 7.88
CA PHE A 120 -8.86 -2.05 6.88
C PHE A 120 -9.73 -3.24 6.49
N ASP A 121 -10.14 -3.29 5.22
CA ASP A 121 -10.95 -4.38 4.67
C ASP A 121 -10.16 -5.20 3.65
N ALA A 122 -9.83 -6.44 4.03
CA ALA A 122 -9.16 -7.39 3.15
C ALA A 122 -10.11 -8.12 2.18
N SER A 123 -11.43 -8.08 2.41
CA SER A 123 -12.43 -8.89 1.69
C SER A 123 -12.46 -8.61 0.19
N PHE A 124 -12.22 -7.36 -0.23
CA PHE A 124 -12.12 -6.98 -1.64
C PHE A 124 -10.93 -7.67 -2.33
N TYR A 125 -9.79 -7.78 -1.64
CA TYR A 125 -8.64 -8.52 -2.12
C TYR A 125 -8.87 -10.03 -2.17
N GLU A 126 -9.83 -10.59 -1.43
CA GLU A 126 -10.18 -12.01 -1.53
C GLU A 126 -10.97 -12.32 -2.80
N ARG A 127 -11.74 -11.33 -3.28
CA ARG A 127 -12.58 -11.44 -4.48
C ARG A 127 -11.84 -11.16 -5.79
N ALA A 128 -10.74 -10.42 -5.73
CA ALA A 128 -9.92 -10.11 -6.90
C ALA A 128 -9.43 -11.39 -7.62
N LYS A 129 -9.13 -11.29 -8.90
CA LYS A 129 -8.53 -12.37 -9.69
C LYS A 129 -7.17 -11.93 -10.24
N GLU A 130 -6.32 -12.90 -10.57
CA GLU A 130 -4.97 -12.65 -11.10
C GLU A 130 -4.95 -12.04 -12.51
#